data_AF-A0A2Z2MGU0-F1
#
_entry.id   AF-A0A2Z2MGU0-F1
#
_cell.length_a   1.000
_cell.length_b   1.000
_cell.length_c   1.000
_cell.angle_alpha   90.00
_cell.angle_beta   90.00
_cell.angle_gamma   90.00
#
_symmetry.space_group_name_H-M   'P 1'
#
loop_
_entity.id
_entity.type
_entity.pdbx_description
1 polymer ?
#
loop_
_entity_poly.entity_id
_entity_poly.type
_entity_poly.pdbx_seq_one_letter_code
_entity_poly.pdbx_strand_id
1 'polypeptide(L)'
;MKRRGFLLNSATLILIIPLLLLLATYEDISSQIMTAQSERSQLERTYDVVSFLNLEFQKALEISGKRAVVAAVDYVATTRNFITDDMANNTIADLILNGNSPSIRNYDLDRIMKGQTLRTWFSNLSPLLLEQGYILSGDISKADITVALLDAFTIVIKAKIPQVTVKDLSGKVVYNGQIPSNGGYIYSTVDLRGLEDPMFSAVTGGEYQRSLQACQYPYPEFGMRPVIWANGSGSSNVNYLVGRFGTDFWYSSTHIWDKNDPKNYITNLTMDGVPVKTDSLIFHNGDLGVLLFPEVSRGSNTGSTAPKASAYNIEPLMLCINEMERVGDIAGDIRYIAVPWGMSFFERLEGSDRNHDTYVQLAEKMQDEMGISYGDKHYPIGLVSFMVPTHSGQAFDEKLNKLFSVVLQRRPDENVNSVDYCFLAHYFPEKLTITQNLCNKEVYRVYGISDSPDRKNVYFFLDEQTAEYIMGTSDLLQIG
;
A
#
# COMPACT_ATOMS: atom_id res chain seq x y z
N MET A 1 82.59 37.18 -55.32
CA MET A 1 81.23 37.31 -54.73
C MET A 1 80.30 36.09 -54.93
N LYS A 2 80.62 35.07 -55.76
CA LYS A 2 79.72 33.93 -56.06
C LYS A 2 79.59 32.82 -55.00
N ARG A 3 80.42 32.79 -53.93
CA ARG A 3 80.34 31.74 -52.87
C ARG A 3 79.39 32.07 -51.70
N ARG A 4 79.06 33.34 -51.47
CA ARG A 4 78.17 33.76 -50.36
C ARG A 4 76.69 33.47 -50.64
N GLY A 5 76.27 33.57 -51.91
CA GLY A 5 74.90 33.23 -52.31
C GLY A 5 74.56 31.75 -52.20
N PHE A 6 75.52 30.85 -52.46
CA PHE A 6 75.32 29.40 -52.33
C PHE A 6 75.18 28.96 -50.86
N LEU A 7 76.03 29.50 -49.96
CA LEU A 7 75.94 29.23 -48.52
C LEU A 7 74.66 29.80 -47.90
N LEU A 8 74.24 31.00 -48.31
CA LEU A 8 72.96 31.58 -47.85
C LEU A 8 71.77 30.73 -48.32
N ASN A 9 71.73 30.30 -49.58
CA ASN A 9 70.61 29.49 -50.10
C ASN A 9 70.51 28.10 -49.45
N SER A 10 71.65 27.45 -49.19
CA SER A 10 71.69 26.17 -48.49
C SER A 10 71.30 26.30 -47.02
N ALA A 11 71.72 27.37 -46.33
CA ALA A 11 71.30 27.65 -44.96
C ALA A 11 69.79 27.91 -44.86
N THR A 12 69.20 28.62 -45.83
CA THR A 12 67.74 28.84 -45.89
C THR A 12 66.98 27.54 -46.10
N LEU A 13 67.46 26.65 -47.00
CA LEU A 13 66.85 25.33 -47.22
C LEU A 13 66.94 24.44 -45.97
N ILE A 14 68.07 24.44 -45.27
CA ILE A 14 68.27 23.70 -44.02
C ILE A 14 67.35 24.22 -42.90
N LEU A 15 66.97 25.50 -42.92
CA LEU A 15 66.03 26.09 -41.96
C LEU A 15 64.56 25.87 -42.34
N ILE A 16 64.23 25.89 -43.64
CA ILE A 16 62.85 25.72 -44.13
C ILE A 16 62.36 24.29 -43.92
N ILE A 17 63.19 23.27 -44.12
CA ILE A 17 62.79 21.87 -43.95
C ILE A 17 62.26 21.59 -42.51
N PRO A 18 63.01 21.90 -41.43
CA PRO A 18 62.50 21.74 -40.07
C PRO A 18 61.30 22.64 -39.77
N LEU A 19 61.24 23.85 -40.36
CA LEU A 19 60.10 24.74 -40.16
C LEU A 19 58.81 24.17 -40.78
N LEU A 20 58.89 23.60 -41.98
CA LEU A 20 57.77 22.92 -42.65
C LEU A 20 57.36 21.65 -41.90
N LEU A 21 58.33 20.88 -41.40
CA LEU A 21 58.07 19.71 -40.55
C LEU A 21 57.35 20.11 -39.26
N LEU A 22 57.81 21.18 -38.61
CA LEU A 22 57.18 21.71 -37.40
C LEU A 22 55.75 22.17 -37.67
N LEU A 23 55.52 22.86 -38.79
CA LEU A 23 54.20 23.34 -39.20
C LEU A 23 53.25 22.18 -39.50
N ALA A 24 53.72 21.16 -40.22
CA ALA A 24 52.97 19.94 -40.48
C ALA A 24 52.62 19.18 -39.18
N THR A 25 53.58 19.05 -38.25
CA THR A 25 53.31 18.41 -36.95
C THR A 25 52.35 19.23 -36.09
N TYR A 26 52.43 20.56 -36.13
CA TYR A 26 51.51 21.43 -35.39
C TYR A 26 50.08 21.33 -35.96
N GLU A 27 49.94 21.30 -37.28
CA GLU A 27 48.63 21.14 -37.94
C GLU A 27 48.00 19.79 -37.60
N ASP A 28 48.78 18.70 -37.63
CA ASP A 28 48.30 17.36 -37.27
C ASP A 28 47.90 17.27 -35.79
N ILE A 29 48.75 17.74 -34.87
CA ILE A 29 48.43 17.76 -33.43
C ILE A 29 47.21 18.65 -33.15
N SER A 30 47.13 19.83 -33.77
CA SER A 30 45.98 20.73 -33.61
C SER A 30 44.68 20.09 -34.12
N SER A 31 44.73 19.43 -35.28
CA SER A 31 43.59 18.71 -35.85
C SER A 31 43.13 17.57 -34.94
N GLN A 32 44.06 16.79 -34.40
CA GLN A 32 43.76 15.72 -33.46
C GLN A 32 43.13 16.26 -32.16
N ILE A 33 43.67 17.35 -31.60
CA ILE A 33 43.11 17.98 -30.39
C ILE A 33 41.70 18.51 -30.64
N MET A 34 41.48 19.22 -31.76
CA MET A 34 40.16 19.75 -32.12
C MET A 34 39.16 18.61 -32.33
N THR A 35 39.57 17.53 -32.99
CA THR A 35 38.72 16.36 -33.22
C THR A 35 38.37 15.68 -31.90
N ALA A 36 39.36 15.42 -31.03
CA ALA A 36 39.12 14.80 -29.72
C ALA A 36 38.23 15.66 -28.81
N GLN A 37 38.39 16.99 -28.82
CA GLN A 37 37.52 17.90 -28.08
C GLN A 37 36.10 17.93 -28.65
N SER A 38 35.95 17.91 -29.97
CA SER A 38 34.65 17.84 -30.63
C SER A 38 33.92 16.54 -30.31
N GLU A 39 34.62 15.40 -30.40
CA GLU A 39 34.08 14.08 -30.05
C GLU A 39 33.65 14.02 -28.58
N ARG A 40 34.48 14.52 -27.67
CA ARG A 40 34.14 14.59 -26.25
C ARG A 40 32.91 15.46 -25.99
N SER A 41 32.84 16.64 -26.60
CA SER A 41 31.67 17.52 -26.47
C SER A 41 30.39 16.87 -27.02
N GLN A 42 30.49 16.12 -28.12
CA GLN A 42 29.37 15.35 -28.65
C GLN A 42 28.93 14.22 -27.70
N LEU A 43 29.88 13.50 -27.09
CA LEU A 43 29.59 12.44 -26.11
C LEU A 43 28.92 13.01 -24.85
N GLU A 44 29.41 14.13 -24.32
CA GLU A 44 28.81 14.80 -23.17
C GLU A 44 27.36 15.22 -23.46
N ARG A 45 27.11 15.88 -24.60
CA ARG A 45 25.75 16.25 -25.00
C ARG A 45 24.82 15.04 -25.20
N THR A 46 25.35 13.95 -25.75
CA THR A 46 24.59 12.71 -25.94
C THR A 46 24.18 12.12 -24.59
N TYR A 47 25.12 12.05 -23.66
CA TYR A 47 24.89 11.57 -22.31
C TYR A 47 23.84 12.43 -21.60
N ASP A 48 23.92 13.76 -21.72
CA ASP A 48 22.96 14.69 -21.11
C ASP A 48 21.54 14.48 -21.65
N VAL A 49 21.38 14.30 -22.97
CA VAL A 49 20.06 14.02 -23.59
C VAL A 49 19.48 12.69 -23.10
N VAL A 50 20.29 11.63 -23.04
CA VAL A 50 19.84 10.31 -22.57
C VAL A 50 19.49 10.34 -21.09
N SER A 51 20.29 11.02 -20.27
CA SER A 51 20.01 11.22 -18.85
C SER A 51 18.73 12.03 -18.64
N PHE A 52 18.53 13.09 -19.42
CA PHE A 52 17.31 13.89 -19.43
C PHE A 52 16.08 13.02 -19.76
N LEU A 53 16.16 12.21 -20.82
CA LEU A 53 15.06 11.30 -21.20
C LEU A 53 14.71 10.29 -20.11
N ASN A 54 15.71 9.71 -19.44
CA ASN A 54 15.48 8.78 -18.33
C ASN A 54 14.76 9.48 -17.16
N LEU A 55 15.24 10.66 -16.74
CA LEU A 55 14.66 11.42 -15.62
C LEU A 55 13.24 11.90 -15.93
N GLU A 56 13.02 12.42 -17.13
CA GLU A 56 11.68 12.88 -17.54
C GLU A 56 10.72 11.72 -17.74
N PHE A 57 11.18 10.56 -18.20
CA PHE A 57 10.34 9.36 -18.27
C PHE A 57 9.89 8.92 -16.88
N GLN A 58 10.78 8.94 -15.88
CA GLN A 58 10.43 8.62 -14.50
C GLN A 58 9.38 9.57 -13.92
N LYS A 59 9.55 10.89 -14.11
CA LYS A 59 8.56 11.88 -13.65
C LYS A 59 7.23 11.74 -14.38
N ALA A 60 7.26 11.52 -15.70
CA ALA A 60 6.05 11.31 -16.48
C ALA A 60 5.30 10.06 -16.02
N LEU A 61 6.01 8.98 -15.72
CA LEU A 61 5.45 7.75 -15.16
C LEU A 61 4.83 7.99 -13.79
N GLU A 62 5.49 8.76 -12.92
CA GLU A 62 4.97 9.08 -11.58
C GLU A 62 3.68 9.91 -11.65
N ILE A 63 3.66 10.96 -12.48
CA ILE A 63 2.50 11.84 -12.62
C ILE A 63 1.32 11.11 -13.26
N SER A 64 1.57 10.40 -14.37
CA SER A 64 0.53 9.64 -15.07
C SER A 64 0.02 8.48 -14.21
N GLY A 65 0.91 7.81 -13.48
CA GLY A 65 0.59 6.74 -12.52
C GLY A 65 -0.35 7.20 -11.42
N LYS A 66 0.01 8.27 -10.70
CA LYS A 66 -0.84 8.84 -9.63
C LYS A 66 -2.21 9.25 -10.17
N ARG A 67 -2.27 9.89 -11.33
CA ARG A 67 -3.53 10.31 -11.95
C ARG A 67 -4.37 9.13 -12.41
N ALA A 68 -3.76 8.09 -12.98
CA ALA A 68 -4.45 6.89 -13.43
C ALA A 68 -5.12 6.14 -12.28
N VAL A 69 -4.42 5.98 -11.14
CA VAL A 69 -4.98 5.37 -9.93
C VAL A 69 -6.17 6.20 -9.41
N VAL A 70 -6.01 7.52 -9.29
CA VAL A 70 -7.10 8.41 -8.85
C VAL A 70 -8.27 8.37 -9.83
N ALA A 71 -8.01 8.32 -11.14
CA ALA A 71 -9.06 8.24 -12.15
C ALA A 71 -9.86 6.93 -12.07
N ALA A 72 -9.19 5.82 -11.78
CA ALA A 72 -9.86 4.54 -11.57
C ALA A 72 -10.77 4.56 -10.31
N VAL A 73 -10.28 5.11 -9.19
CA VAL A 73 -11.07 5.29 -7.96
C VAL A 73 -12.27 6.20 -8.23
N ASP A 74 -12.01 7.35 -8.86
CA ASP A 74 -13.01 8.37 -9.15
C ASP A 74 -14.11 7.85 -10.10
N TYR A 75 -13.74 7.02 -11.07
CA TYR A 75 -14.70 6.31 -11.94
C TYR A 75 -15.63 5.42 -11.12
N VAL A 76 -15.08 4.53 -10.29
CA VAL A 76 -15.88 3.56 -9.53
C VAL A 76 -16.75 4.28 -8.50
N ALA A 77 -16.21 5.27 -7.79
CA ALA A 77 -16.93 6.06 -6.79
C ALA A 77 -18.06 6.91 -7.42
N THR A 78 -17.81 7.56 -8.57
CA THR A 78 -18.78 8.45 -9.20
C THR A 78 -19.85 7.68 -9.98
N THR A 79 -19.46 6.67 -10.75
CA THR A 79 -20.39 5.95 -11.63
C THR A 79 -21.11 4.80 -10.93
N ARG A 80 -20.58 4.35 -9.78
CA ARG A 80 -21.05 3.19 -9.01
C ARG A 80 -20.95 1.87 -9.79
N ASN A 81 -20.11 1.85 -10.83
CA ASN A 81 -19.81 0.66 -11.61
C ASN A 81 -18.39 0.22 -11.32
N PHE A 82 -18.20 -1.07 -11.14
CA PHE A 82 -16.89 -1.68 -11.01
C PHE A 82 -16.22 -1.87 -12.38
N ILE A 83 -14.91 -2.06 -12.37
CA ILE A 83 -14.14 -2.44 -13.55
C ILE A 83 -14.39 -3.94 -13.81
N THR A 84 -15.07 -4.28 -14.92
CA THR A 84 -15.47 -5.67 -15.20
C THR A 84 -14.94 -6.25 -16.51
N ASP A 85 -14.57 -5.41 -17.47
CA ASP A 85 -14.17 -5.85 -18.83
C ASP A 85 -12.71 -6.31 -18.92
N ASP A 86 -11.88 -5.89 -17.96
CA ASP A 86 -10.46 -6.26 -17.82
C ASP A 86 -10.06 -6.16 -16.34
N MET A 87 -8.86 -6.63 -16.01
CA MET A 87 -8.25 -6.46 -14.70
C MET A 87 -7.95 -4.97 -14.42
N ALA A 88 -8.08 -4.55 -13.17
CA ALA A 88 -7.84 -3.17 -12.74
C ALA A 88 -6.40 -2.73 -13.01
N ASN A 89 -5.42 -3.62 -12.87
CA ASN A 89 -4.02 -3.29 -13.17
C ASN A 89 -3.80 -2.96 -14.67
N ASN A 90 -4.42 -3.70 -15.58
CA ASN A 90 -4.38 -3.43 -17.03
C ASN A 90 -5.09 -2.13 -17.35
N THR A 91 -6.26 -1.90 -16.73
CA THR A 91 -7.02 -0.66 -16.87
C THR A 91 -6.19 0.55 -16.43
N ILE A 92 -5.47 0.46 -15.32
CA ILE A 92 -4.56 1.52 -14.86
C ILE A 92 -3.38 1.69 -15.84
N ALA A 93 -2.81 0.62 -16.38
CA ALA A 93 -1.75 0.69 -17.39
C ALA A 93 -2.19 1.41 -18.67
N ASP A 94 -3.41 1.13 -19.15
CA ASP A 94 -4.03 1.81 -20.28
C ASP A 94 -4.19 3.31 -20.03
N LEU A 95 -4.67 3.68 -18.83
CA LEU A 95 -4.80 5.08 -18.40
C LEU A 95 -3.43 5.78 -18.36
N ILE A 96 -2.39 5.13 -17.85
CA ILE A 96 -1.02 5.67 -17.82
C ILE A 96 -0.54 5.98 -19.26
N LEU A 97 -0.75 5.04 -20.18
CA LEU A 97 -0.27 5.15 -21.55
C LEU A 97 -1.06 6.17 -22.38
N ASN A 98 -2.39 6.04 -22.38
CA ASN A 98 -3.28 6.73 -23.32
C ASN A 98 -4.24 7.72 -22.65
N GLY A 99 -4.44 7.65 -21.34
CA GLY A 99 -5.45 8.45 -20.63
C GLY A 99 -6.88 7.96 -20.85
N ASN A 100 -7.05 6.80 -21.47
CA ASN A 100 -8.32 6.11 -21.67
C ASN A 100 -8.12 4.60 -21.51
N SER A 101 -9.18 3.88 -21.18
CA SER A 101 -9.19 2.41 -21.17
C SER A 101 -10.54 1.89 -21.68
N PRO A 102 -10.56 0.76 -22.41
CA PRO A 102 -11.80 0.11 -22.84
C PRO A 102 -12.73 -0.28 -21.70
N SER A 103 -12.22 -0.46 -20.47
CA SER A 103 -13.01 -0.87 -19.29
C SER A 103 -13.73 0.29 -18.61
N ILE A 104 -13.39 1.54 -18.93
CA ILE A 104 -13.96 2.76 -18.32
C ILE A 104 -14.55 3.65 -19.42
N ARG A 105 -15.57 3.13 -20.13
CA ARG A 105 -16.22 3.88 -21.22
C ARG A 105 -17.22 4.90 -20.69
N ASN A 106 -17.43 5.96 -21.47
CA ASN A 106 -18.41 7.02 -21.19
C ASN A 106 -18.17 7.81 -19.90
N TYR A 107 -16.93 7.79 -19.40
CA TYR A 107 -16.49 8.58 -18.27
C TYR A 107 -15.58 9.72 -18.72
N ASP A 108 -15.74 10.91 -18.12
CA ASP A 108 -14.87 12.05 -18.40
C ASP A 108 -13.53 11.90 -17.65
N LEU A 109 -12.66 11.09 -18.22
CA LEU A 109 -11.31 10.86 -17.71
C LEU A 109 -10.44 12.11 -17.75
N ASP A 110 -10.77 13.09 -18.60
CA ASP A 110 -9.93 14.29 -18.76
C ASP A 110 -10.04 15.21 -17.54
N ARG A 111 -11.12 15.11 -16.75
CA ARG A 111 -11.25 15.73 -15.42
C ARG A 111 -10.05 15.44 -14.51
N ILE A 112 -9.59 14.20 -14.50
CA ILE A 112 -8.50 13.72 -13.63
C ILE A 112 -7.19 13.59 -14.40
N MET A 113 -7.18 12.99 -15.58
CA MET A 113 -5.96 12.77 -16.35
C MET A 113 -5.40 14.07 -16.93
N LYS A 114 -6.25 15.01 -17.38
CA LYS A 114 -5.86 16.31 -17.98
C LYS A 114 -4.75 16.17 -19.03
N GLY A 115 -4.85 15.16 -19.89
CA GLY A 115 -3.84 14.82 -20.88
C GLY A 115 -2.45 14.44 -20.34
N GLN A 116 -2.25 14.24 -19.03
CA GLN A 116 -0.97 13.87 -18.42
C GLN A 116 -0.72 12.36 -18.55
N THR A 117 -0.35 11.93 -19.75
CA THR A 117 -0.13 10.53 -20.13
C THR A 117 1.26 10.35 -20.72
N LEU A 118 1.75 9.11 -20.77
CA LEU A 118 3.04 8.82 -21.43
C LEU A 118 3.00 9.15 -22.92
N ARG A 119 1.86 8.97 -23.59
CA ARG A 119 1.71 9.35 -25.00
C ARG A 119 1.84 10.87 -25.21
N THR A 120 1.17 11.68 -24.39
CA THR A 120 1.26 13.15 -24.47
C THR A 120 2.66 13.64 -24.09
N TRP A 121 3.27 13.04 -23.07
CA TRP A 121 4.66 13.34 -22.71
C TRP A 121 5.60 13.07 -23.88
N PHE A 122 5.51 11.90 -24.53
CA PHE A 122 6.37 11.53 -25.64
C PHE A 122 6.16 12.46 -26.85
N SER A 123 4.92 12.86 -27.15
CA SER A 123 4.65 13.85 -28.21
C SER A 123 5.22 15.22 -27.88
N ASN A 124 5.19 15.63 -26.61
CA ASN A 124 5.72 16.93 -26.17
C ASN A 124 7.25 16.97 -26.10
N LEU A 125 7.91 15.81 -25.98
CA LEU A 125 9.37 15.73 -26.08
C LEU A 125 9.90 16.05 -27.47
N SER A 126 9.13 15.75 -28.51
CA SER A 126 9.57 15.91 -29.90
C SER A 126 9.85 17.39 -30.26
N PRO A 127 8.96 18.37 -29.99
CA PRO A 127 9.28 19.78 -30.22
C PRO A 127 10.39 20.30 -29.30
N LEU A 128 10.44 19.86 -28.04
CA LEU A 128 11.47 20.29 -27.08
C LEU A 128 12.87 19.85 -27.52
N LEU A 129 13.00 18.61 -27.99
CA LEU A 129 14.27 18.11 -28.53
C LEU A 129 14.61 18.78 -29.86
N LEU A 130 13.61 19.10 -30.69
CA LEU A 130 13.84 19.82 -31.96
C LEU A 130 14.43 21.21 -31.73
N GLU A 131 13.94 21.95 -30.73
CA GLU A 131 14.52 23.24 -30.31
C GLU A 131 15.98 23.11 -29.85
N GLN A 132 16.36 21.94 -29.31
CA GLN A 132 17.72 21.62 -28.91
C GLN A 132 18.59 21.05 -30.04
N GLY A 133 18.05 20.93 -31.26
CA GLY A 133 18.76 20.39 -32.42
C GLY A 133 18.73 18.87 -32.55
N TYR A 134 17.75 18.21 -31.94
CA TYR A 134 17.58 16.76 -31.96
C TYR A 134 16.20 16.35 -32.51
N ILE A 135 16.15 15.25 -33.24
CA ILE A 135 14.93 14.65 -33.77
C ILE A 135 14.69 13.35 -33.02
N LEU A 136 13.60 13.31 -32.26
CA LEU A 136 13.12 12.11 -31.56
C LEU A 136 12.24 11.28 -32.49
N SER A 137 12.45 9.97 -32.50
CA SER A 137 11.58 9.00 -33.17
C SER A 137 11.45 7.75 -32.32
N GLY A 138 10.28 7.12 -32.33
CA GLY A 138 10.00 5.94 -31.52
C GLY A 138 8.50 5.67 -31.49
N ASP A 139 8.14 4.49 -30.99
CA ASP A 139 6.76 4.07 -30.86
C ASP A 139 6.43 3.83 -29.39
N ILE A 140 5.85 4.85 -28.76
CA ILE A 140 5.42 4.80 -27.36
C ILE A 140 4.32 3.76 -27.12
N SER A 141 3.57 3.35 -28.16
CA SER A 141 2.52 2.33 -28.00
C SER A 141 3.08 0.94 -27.69
N LYS A 142 4.38 0.74 -27.90
CA LYS A 142 5.11 -0.49 -27.54
C LYS A 142 5.74 -0.43 -26.15
N ALA A 143 5.44 0.60 -25.35
CA ALA A 143 5.91 0.66 -23.97
C ALA A 143 5.40 -0.56 -23.19
N ASP A 144 6.31 -1.23 -22.52
CA ASP A 144 6.01 -2.30 -21.57
C ASP A 144 5.72 -1.66 -20.23
N ILE A 145 4.46 -1.75 -19.77
CA ILE A 145 3.98 -1.17 -18.52
C ILE A 145 3.31 -2.28 -17.73
N THR A 146 3.84 -2.54 -16.54
CA THR A 146 3.24 -3.45 -15.57
C THR A 146 2.85 -2.67 -14.33
N VAL A 147 1.61 -2.86 -13.88
CA VAL A 147 1.09 -2.27 -12.64
C VAL A 147 0.80 -3.42 -11.67
N ALA A 148 1.27 -3.29 -10.43
CA ALA A 148 1.14 -4.31 -9.41
C ALA A 148 0.98 -3.68 -8.04
N LEU A 149 0.49 -4.44 -7.06
CA LEU A 149 0.58 -4.06 -5.66
C LEU A 149 1.94 -4.47 -5.11
N LEU A 150 2.56 -3.56 -4.37
CA LEU A 150 3.81 -3.82 -3.65
C LEU A 150 3.50 -4.34 -2.25
N ASP A 151 2.50 -3.75 -1.61
CA ASP A 151 1.87 -4.17 -0.36
C ASP A 151 0.39 -3.73 -0.39
N ALA A 152 -0.36 -3.90 0.71
CA ALA A 152 -1.76 -3.52 0.80
C ALA A 152 -2.05 -2.02 0.57
N PHE A 153 -1.04 -1.15 0.70
CA PHE A 153 -1.20 0.31 0.66
C PHE A 153 -0.40 0.99 -0.46
N THR A 154 0.33 0.24 -1.27
CA THR A 154 1.26 0.79 -2.25
C THR A 154 1.14 0.07 -3.58
N ILE A 155 0.91 0.83 -4.65
CA ILE A 155 1.02 0.34 -6.03
C ILE A 155 2.43 0.61 -6.54
N VAL A 156 3.00 -0.34 -7.27
CA VAL A 156 4.20 -0.16 -8.07
C VAL A 156 3.85 -0.20 -9.57
N ILE A 157 4.46 0.72 -10.30
CA ILE A 157 4.36 0.83 -11.76
C ILE A 157 5.76 0.65 -12.31
N LYS A 158 5.94 -0.43 -13.07
CA LYS A 158 7.18 -0.79 -13.75
C LYS A 158 7.01 -0.49 -15.23
N ALA A 159 7.88 0.34 -15.81
CA ALA A 159 7.75 0.71 -17.22
C ALA A 159 9.07 0.79 -17.97
N LYS A 160 9.00 0.51 -19.28
CA LYS A 160 10.12 0.56 -20.22
C LYS A 160 9.64 0.85 -21.63
N ILE A 161 10.38 1.67 -22.38
CA ILE A 161 10.16 1.92 -23.79
C ILE A 161 11.22 1.13 -24.57
N PRO A 162 10.86 0.14 -25.40
CA PRO A 162 11.83 -0.79 -25.97
C PRO A 162 12.74 -0.15 -27.02
N GLN A 163 12.24 0.82 -27.79
CA GLN A 163 12.99 1.41 -28.89
C GLN A 163 12.69 2.90 -29.08
N VAL A 164 13.72 3.71 -28.91
CA VAL A 164 13.75 5.14 -29.19
C VAL A 164 15.03 5.46 -29.95
N THR A 165 14.91 6.31 -30.97
CA THR A 165 16.02 6.80 -31.77
C THR A 165 16.05 8.32 -31.71
N VAL A 166 17.18 8.88 -31.29
CA VAL A 166 17.46 10.31 -31.31
C VAL A 166 18.52 10.58 -32.37
N LYS A 167 18.22 11.50 -33.28
CA LYS A 167 19.15 11.97 -34.31
C LYS A 167 19.47 13.44 -34.08
N ASP A 168 20.63 13.91 -34.50
CA ASP A 168 20.86 15.36 -34.63
C ASP A 168 20.23 15.91 -35.93
N LEU A 169 20.26 17.24 -36.11
CA LEU A 169 19.78 17.89 -37.34
C LEU A 169 20.53 17.47 -38.61
N SER A 170 21.73 16.89 -38.49
CA SER A 170 22.48 16.35 -39.63
C SER A 170 22.02 14.94 -40.03
N GLY A 171 21.14 14.33 -39.24
CA GLY A 171 20.63 12.97 -39.43
C GLY A 171 21.52 11.88 -38.81
N LYS A 172 22.61 12.25 -38.12
CA LYS A 172 23.47 11.31 -37.39
C LYS A 172 22.71 10.78 -36.18
N VAL A 173 22.73 9.47 -36.00
CA VAL A 173 22.11 8.82 -34.84
C VAL A 173 22.98 9.09 -33.61
N VAL A 174 22.39 9.77 -32.64
CA VAL A 174 23.00 10.15 -31.36
C VAL A 174 22.66 9.11 -30.29
N TYR A 175 21.45 8.57 -30.35
CA TYR A 175 20.99 7.50 -29.46
C TYR A 175 20.09 6.54 -30.23
N ASN A 176 20.24 5.24 -29.96
CA ASN A 176 19.33 4.23 -30.48
C ASN A 176 19.25 3.06 -29.50
N GLY A 177 18.12 2.95 -28.79
CA GLY A 177 17.94 1.92 -27.79
C GLY A 177 16.70 2.14 -26.93
N GLN A 178 16.63 1.41 -25.82
CA GLN A 178 15.51 1.43 -24.89
C GLN A 178 15.58 2.59 -23.88
N ILE A 179 14.47 2.99 -23.30
CA ILE A 179 14.43 3.91 -22.14
C ILE A 179 13.83 3.11 -20.98
N PRO A 180 14.53 2.91 -19.85
CA PRO A 180 15.81 3.53 -19.49
C PRO A 180 17.02 2.94 -20.23
N SER A 181 18.04 3.76 -20.45
CA SER A 181 19.23 3.37 -21.25
C SER A 181 20.10 2.27 -20.63
N ASN A 182 19.98 2.02 -19.32
CA ASN A 182 20.66 0.90 -18.63
C ASN A 182 20.07 -0.47 -18.98
N GLY A 183 18.96 -0.50 -19.73
CA GLY A 183 18.27 -1.71 -20.16
C GLY A 183 17.36 -2.39 -19.13
N GLY A 184 17.31 -1.84 -17.92
CA GLY A 184 16.34 -2.22 -16.90
C GLY A 184 14.98 -1.58 -17.13
N TYR A 185 14.27 -1.38 -16.02
CA TYR A 185 12.97 -0.72 -15.95
C TYR A 185 13.06 0.52 -15.07
N ILE A 186 12.15 1.47 -15.30
CA ILE A 186 11.88 2.53 -14.34
C ILE A 186 10.71 2.09 -13.47
N TYR A 187 10.83 2.37 -12.17
CA TYR A 187 9.82 2.09 -11.18
C TYR A 187 9.26 3.42 -10.64
N SER A 188 7.94 3.46 -10.46
CA SER A 188 7.23 4.51 -9.75
C SER A 188 6.29 3.88 -8.75
N THR A 189 6.17 4.46 -7.57
CA THR A 189 5.23 3.99 -6.54
C THR A 189 4.11 5.00 -6.32
N VAL A 190 2.91 4.50 -6.05
CA VAL A 190 1.73 5.30 -5.69
C VAL A 190 1.23 4.83 -4.34
N ASP A 191 1.20 5.74 -3.38
CA ASP A 191 0.62 5.51 -2.05
C ASP A 191 -0.90 5.61 -2.13
N LEU A 192 -1.58 4.59 -1.61
CA LEU A 192 -3.04 4.51 -1.57
C LEU A 192 -3.63 5.17 -0.33
N ARG A 193 -2.81 5.46 0.70
CA ARG A 193 -3.29 6.05 1.95
C ARG A 193 -3.87 7.44 1.71
N GLY A 194 -5.05 7.68 2.27
CA GLY A 194 -5.82 8.91 2.09
C GLY A 194 -6.66 8.93 0.81
N LEU A 195 -6.52 7.96 -0.11
CA LEU A 195 -7.47 7.80 -1.21
C LEU A 195 -8.80 7.23 -0.71
N GLU A 196 -9.88 7.52 -1.41
CA GLU A 196 -11.18 6.90 -1.16
C GLU A 196 -11.11 5.39 -1.44
N ASP A 197 -11.72 4.58 -0.59
CA ASP A 197 -11.98 3.18 -0.91
C ASP A 197 -13.22 3.10 -1.83
N PRO A 198 -13.03 2.78 -3.12
CA PRO A 198 -14.09 2.85 -4.12
C PRO A 198 -15.21 1.83 -3.90
N MET A 199 -14.93 0.74 -3.17
CA MET A 199 -15.90 -0.34 -2.96
C MET A 199 -17.12 0.15 -2.19
N PHE A 200 -16.92 0.94 -1.12
CA PHE A 200 -18.02 1.44 -0.31
C PHE A 200 -18.97 2.31 -1.12
N SER A 201 -18.42 3.30 -1.84
CA SER A 201 -19.21 4.21 -2.68
C SER A 201 -19.96 3.47 -3.78
N ALA A 202 -19.34 2.48 -4.44
CA ALA A 202 -20.01 1.70 -5.47
C ALA A 202 -21.13 0.82 -4.92
N VAL A 203 -20.90 0.13 -3.80
CA VAL A 203 -21.89 -0.78 -3.20
C VAL A 203 -23.08 -0.01 -2.63
N THR A 204 -22.83 1.04 -1.84
CA THR A 204 -23.89 1.77 -1.12
C THR A 204 -24.47 2.93 -1.92
N GLY A 205 -24.05 3.11 -3.18
CA GLY A 205 -24.49 4.21 -4.03
C GLY A 205 -24.03 5.59 -3.54
N GLY A 206 -22.87 5.67 -2.87
CA GLY A 206 -22.28 6.91 -2.37
C GLY A 206 -22.81 7.39 -1.01
N GLU A 207 -23.75 6.67 -0.40
CA GLU A 207 -24.29 7.00 0.93
C GLU A 207 -23.31 6.69 2.08
N TYR A 208 -22.26 5.92 1.78
CA TYR A 208 -21.25 5.51 2.72
C TYR A 208 -19.89 5.55 2.03
N GLN A 209 -18.94 6.29 2.61
CA GLN A 209 -17.62 6.51 2.02
C GLN A 209 -16.54 6.40 3.11
N ARG A 210 -15.38 5.88 2.74
CA ARG A 210 -14.20 5.77 3.61
C ARG A 210 -12.95 6.17 2.85
N SER A 211 -11.98 6.70 3.57
CA SER A 211 -10.60 6.82 3.07
C SER A 211 -9.79 5.61 3.53
N LEU A 212 -8.85 5.17 2.70
CA LEU A 212 -7.88 4.13 3.04
C LEU A 212 -6.89 4.69 4.06
N GLN A 213 -6.98 4.24 5.30
CA GLN A 213 -6.03 4.60 6.35
C GLN A 213 -5.44 3.36 7.00
N ALA A 214 -4.11 3.28 7.06
CA ALA A 214 -3.46 2.15 7.72
C ALA A 214 -3.67 2.21 9.25
N CYS A 215 -3.98 1.06 9.84
CA CYS A 215 -3.90 0.86 11.28
C CYS A 215 -2.45 1.13 11.75
N GLN A 216 -2.26 1.48 13.03
CA GLN A 216 -0.91 1.57 13.60
C GLN A 216 -0.18 0.21 13.56
N TYR A 217 -0.96 -0.87 13.49
CA TYR A 217 -0.54 -2.26 13.41
C TYR A 217 -1.02 -2.89 12.09
N PRO A 218 -0.54 -2.41 10.92
CA PRO A 218 -1.12 -2.79 9.64
C PRO A 218 -0.68 -4.17 9.16
N TYR A 219 0.40 -4.74 9.73
CA TYR A 219 0.95 -6.03 9.29
C TYR A 219 1.15 -7.01 10.47
N PRO A 220 0.09 -7.69 10.93
CA PRO A 220 0.12 -8.61 12.07
C PRO A 220 1.16 -9.73 11.98
N GLU A 221 1.43 -10.23 10.78
CA GLU A 221 2.39 -11.33 10.54
C GLU A 221 3.86 -10.99 10.79
N PHE A 222 4.19 -9.68 10.86
CA PHE A 222 5.52 -9.19 11.24
C PHE A 222 5.60 -8.82 12.73
N GLY A 223 4.69 -9.35 13.55
CA GLY A 223 4.63 -9.11 14.99
C GLY A 223 3.92 -7.81 15.39
N MET A 224 3.36 -7.07 14.43
CA MET A 224 2.60 -5.85 14.69
C MET A 224 1.12 -6.19 14.90
N ARG A 225 0.77 -6.77 16.06
CA ARG A 225 -0.62 -7.13 16.38
C ARG A 225 -1.30 -6.01 17.18
N PRO A 226 -2.55 -5.62 16.84
CA PRO A 226 -3.31 -4.62 17.59
C PRO A 226 -3.93 -5.17 18.89
N VAL A 227 -3.54 -6.36 19.35
CA VAL A 227 -3.94 -6.92 20.64
C VAL A 227 -2.68 -7.36 21.36
N ILE A 228 -2.59 -7.02 22.65
CA ILE A 228 -1.49 -7.41 23.51
C ILE A 228 -2.08 -8.27 24.61
N TRP A 229 -1.44 -9.39 24.92
CA TRP A 229 -1.92 -10.28 25.97
C TRP A 229 -0.78 -10.86 26.78
N ALA A 230 -1.10 -11.21 28.03
CA ALA A 230 -0.21 -11.95 28.90
C ALA A 230 -0.98 -13.11 29.53
N ASN A 231 -0.35 -14.28 29.53
CA ASN A 231 -0.85 -15.46 30.21
C ASN A 231 -0.37 -15.45 31.66
N GLY A 232 -1.20 -15.91 32.58
CA GLY A 232 -0.86 -15.98 33.98
C GLY A 232 -1.68 -17.03 34.72
N SER A 233 -1.67 -16.89 36.03
CA SER A 233 -2.49 -17.69 36.92
C SER A 233 -3.54 -16.81 37.57
N GLY A 234 -4.78 -17.27 37.60
CA GLY A 234 -5.87 -16.47 38.12
C GLY A 234 -6.99 -17.30 38.71
N SER A 235 -7.89 -16.61 39.38
CA SER A 235 -9.13 -17.18 39.90
C SER A 235 -10.26 -16.23 39.53
N SER A 236 -11.40 -16.79 39.17
CA SER A 236 -12.63 -16.03 38.92
C SER A 236 -13.84 -16.91 39.12
N ASN A 237 -14.99 -16.31 39.43
CA ASN A 237 -16.30 -16.96 39.41
C ASN A 237 -17.03 -16.86 38.06
N VAL A 238 -16.46 -16.10 37.12
CA VAL A 238 -16.97 -15.90 35.76
C VAL A 238 -15.90 -16.19 34.71
N ASN A 239 -16.33 -16.65 33.54
CA ASN A 239 -15.39 -17.08 32.47
C ASN A 239 -14.60 -15.91 31.88
N TYR A 240 -15.14 -14.70 31.95
CA TYR A 240 -14.46 -13.50 31.49
C TYR A 240 -14.97 -12.27 32.22
N LEU A 241 -14.17 -11.22 32.21
CA LEU A 241 -14.53 -9.87 32.64
C LEU A 241 -14.07 -8.88 31.58
N VAL A 242 -14.89 -7.85 31.34
CA VAL A 242 -14.55 -6.72 30.48
C VAL A 242 -14.59 -5.45 31.30
N GLY A 243 -13.61 -4.58 31.13
CA GLY A 243 -13.50 -3.34 31.88
C GLY A 243 -12.26 -2.56 31.50
N ARG A 244 -12.12 -1.33 32.03
CA ARG A 244 -10.97 -0.48 31.78
C ARG A 244 -9.93 -0.60 32.88
N PHE A 245 -8.66 -0.71 32.50
CA PHE A 245 -7.56 -0.74 33.45
C PHE A 245 -7.47 0.58 34.22
N GLY A 246 -7.23 0.51 35.53
CA GLY A 246 -7.22 1.66 36.44
C GLY A 246 -8.61 2.14 36.90
N THR A 247 -9.69 1.75 36.21
CA THR A 247 -11.07 2.13 36.56
C THR A 247 -11.85 0.95 37.12
N ASP A 248 -12.00 -0.10 36.31
CA ASP A 248 -12.72 -1.33 36.63
C ASP A 248 -11.75 -2.43 37.07
N PHE A 249 -10.59 -2.51 36.41
CA PHE A 249 -9.51 -3.41 36.79
C PHE A 249 -8.42 -2.64 37.51
N TRP A 250 -8.25 -2.90 38.79
CA TRP A 250 -7.11 -2.40 39.54
C TRP A 250 -5.91 -3.29 39.32
N TYR A 251 -4.72 -2.69 39.36
CA TYR A 251 -3.51 -3.44 39.13
C TYR A 251 -2.33 -2.89 39.93
N SER A 252 -1.38 -3.78 40.20
CA SER A 252 -0.04 -3.50 40.73
C SER A 252 0.98 -4.12 39.78
N SER A 253 2.28 -3.98 40.06
CA SER A 253 3.33 -4.46 39.14
C SER A 253 3.20 -5.92 38.65
N THR A 254 2.52 -6.80 39.39
CA THR A 254 2.41 -8.24 39.07
C THR A 254 0.99 -8.80 39.18
N HIS A 255 -0.01 -7.98 39.48
CA HIS A 255 -1.38 -8.42 39.73
C HIS A 255 -2.39 -7.50 39.07
N ILE A 256 -3.43 -8.07 38.49
CA ILE A 256 -4.61 -7.38 37.95
C ILE A 256 -5.83 -8.00 38.61
N TRP A 257 -6.77 -7.21 39.11
CA TRP A 257 -7.99 -7.70 39.75
C TRP A 257 -9.18 -6.79 39.50
N ASP A 258 -10.37 -7.38 39.53
CA ASP A 258 -11.63 -6.62 39.49
C ASP A 258 -11.78 -5.79 40.76
N LYS A 259 -12.01 -4.49 40.59
CA LYS A 259 -12.27 -3.55 41.68
C LYS A 259 -13.48 -3.94 42.53
N ASN A 260 -14.52 -4.50 41.90
CA ASN A 260 -15.78 -4.81 42.55
C ASN A 260 -15.74 -6.18 43.26
N ASP A 261 -15.00 -7.14 42.72
CA ASP A 261 -14.75 -8.44 43.35
C ASP A 261 -13.26 -8.83 43.22
N PRO A 262 -12.41 -8.48 44.21
CA PRO A 262 -10.98 -8.78 44.19
C PRO A 262 -10.64 -10.28 44.15
N LYS A 263 -11.62 -11.18 44.28
CA LYS A 263 -11.42 -12.62 44.06
C LYS A 263 -11.24 -12.97 42.59
N ASN A 264 -11.67 -12.08 41.70
CA ASN A 264 -11.43 -12.16 40.27
C ASN A 264 -10.09 -11.48 39.97
N TYR A 265 -9.02 -12.27 39.83
CA TYR A 265 -7.66 -11.73 39.65
C TYR A 265 -6.79 -12.60 38.76
N ILE A 266 -5.76 -11.98 38.19
CA ILE A 266 -4.67 -12.61 37.44
C ILE A 266 -3.34 -12.14 37.99
N THR A 267 -2.39 -13.06 38.16
CA THR A 267 -1.02 -12.83 38.59
C THR A 267 -0.02 -13.70 37.81
N ASN A 268 1.28 -13.58 38.10
CA ASN A 268 2.35 -14.33 37.45
C ASN A 268 2.29 -14.22 35.92
N LEU A 269 2.15 -12.98 35.42
CA LEU A 269 2.01 -12.69 34.00
C LEU A 269 3.26 -13.09 33.23
N THR A 270 3.04 -13.67 32.06
CA THR A 270 4.05 -14.11 31.11
C THR A 270 3.63 -13.73 29.69
N MET A 271 4.58 -13.23 28.91
CA MET A 271 4.44 -13.03 27.47
C MET A 271 5.45 -13.95 26.79
N ASP A 272 4.97 -14.84 25.92
CA ASP A 272 5.79 -15.87 25.27
C ASP A 272 6.64 -16.70 26.27
N GLY A 273 6.06 -16.98 27.44
CA GLY A 273 6.70 -17.74 28.52
C GLY A 273 7.72 -16.94 29.35
N VAL A 274 7.97 -15.68 29.01
CA VAL A 274 8.86 -14.78 29.77
C VAL A 274 8.04 -14.03 30.81
N PRO A 275 8.41 -14.06 32.11
CA PRO A 275 7.74 -13.27 33.13
C PRO A 275 7.77 -11.78 32.83
N VAL A 276 6.61 -11.13 32.90
CA VAL A 276 6.44 -9.70 32.65
C VAL A 276 5.70 -9.02 33.79
N LYS A 277 5.80 -7.69 33.83
CA LYS A 277 5.02 -6.84 34.73
C LYS A 277 3.77 -6.32 34.01
N THR A 278 2.83 -5.78 34.78
CA THR A 278 1.59 -5.21 34.22
C THR A 278 1.82 -4.04 33.28
N ASP A 279 2.92 -3.29 33.43
CA ASP A 279 3.32 -2.16 32.56
C ASP A 279 3.68 -2.60 31.13
N SER A 280 3.95 -3.90 30.92
CA SER A 280 4.22 -4.48 29.60
C SER A 280 2.92 -4.75 28.83
N LEU A 281 1.78 -4.83 29.54
CA LEU A 281 0.45 -5.08 28.99
C LEU A 281 -0.42 -3.81 28.98
N ILE A 282 -0.38 -3.03 30.05
CA ILE A 282 -1.23 -1.87 30.30
C ILE A 282 -0.39 -0.62 30.06
N PHE A 283 -0.69 0.12 28.99
CA PHE A 283 0.09 1.31 28.64
C PHE A 283 -0.47 2.56 29.33
N HIS A 284 -1.80 2.64 29.47
CA HIS A 284 -2.45 3.77 30.13
C HIS A 284 -3.61 3.32 31.01
N ASN A 285 -3.89 4.12 32.04
CA ASN A 285 -5.17 4.02 32.74
C ASN A 285 -6.28 4.43 31.79
N GLY A 286 -7.33 3.61 31.73
CA GLY A 286 -8.43 3.76 30.79
C GLY A 286 -8.40 2.77 29.64
N ASP A 287 -7.26 2.13 29.34
CA ASP A 287 -7.16 1.11 28.30
C ASP A 287 -8.21 0.02 28.50
N LEU A 288 -8.93 -0.36 27.43
CA LEU A 288 -9.92 -1.42 27.47
C LEU A 288 -9.24 -2.80 27.59
N GLY A 289 -9.64 -3.53 28.62
CA GLY A 289 -9.10 -4.84 28.95
C GLY A 289 -10.15 -5.95 28.94
N VAL A 290 -9.67 -7.17 28.71
CA VAL A 290 -10.43 -8.41 28.92
C VAL A 290 -9.61 -9.34 29.80
N LEU A 291 -10.21 -9.84 30.89
CA LEU A 291 -9.63 -10.90 31.72
C LEU A 291 -10.38 -12.19 31.39
N LEU A 292 -9.67 -13.21 30.93
CA LEU A 292 -10.22 -14.49 30.52
C LEU A 292 -9.81 -15.60 31.50
N PHE A 293 -10.77 -16.42 31.89
CA PHE A 293 -10.64 -17.52 32.84
C PHE A 293 -11.27 -18.79 32.23
N PRO A 294 -10.54 -19.48 31.32
CA PRO A 294 -11.09 -20.64 30.61
C PRO A 294 -11.48 -21.80 31.56
N GLU A 295 -10.84 -21.89 32.73
CA GLU A 295 -11.11 -22.91 33.74
C GLU A 295 -11.70 -22.27 35.01
N VAL A 296 -12.91 -21.71 34.91
CA VAL A 296 -13.66 -21.34 36.12
C VAL A 296 -13.88 -22.61 36.93
N SER A 297 -13.16 -22.69 38.05
CA SER A 297 -13.04 -23.88 38.88
C SER A 297 -14.41 -24.41 39.31
N ARG A 298 -14.95 -25.39 38.57
CA ARG A 298 -15.92 -26.36 39.10
C ARG A 298 -15.16 -27.14 40.16
N GLY A 299 -15.41 -26.81 41.43
CA GLY A 299 -14.63 -27.24 42.59
C GLY A 299 -14.00 -28.63 42.45
N SER A 300 -12.68 -28.67 42.29
CA SER A 300 -11.89 -29.88 42.44
C SER A 300 -10.73 -29.55 43.36
N ASN A 301 -10.86 -29.99 44.61
CA ASN A 301 -9.75 -30.13 45.52
C ASN A 301 -8.80 -31.18 44.93
N THR A 302 -7.62 -30.77 44.46
CA THR A 302 -6.30 -31.41 44.65
C THR A 302 -5.26 -30.88 43.65
N GLY A 303 -4.12 -30.40 44.17
CA GLY A 303 -2.90 -30.19 43.39
C GLY A 303 -2.63 -28.74 42.97
N SER A 304 -1.60 -28.14 43.57
CA SER A 304 -1.13 -26.75 43.39
C SER A 304 -0.65 -26.42 41.97
N THR A 305 -1.56 -25.93 41.13
CA THR A 305 -1.25 -24.95 40.09
C THR A 305 -2.48 -24.07 39.96
N ALA A 306 -2.33 -22.76 40.19
CA ALA A 306 -3.46 -21.84 40.04
C ALA A 306 -3.99 -21.89 38.60
N PRO A 307 -5.32 -21.82 38.38
CA PRO A 307 -5.94 -21.97 37.06
C PRO A 307 -5.32 -21.03 36.04
N LYS A 308 -5.24 -21.49 34.78
CA LYS A 308 -4.77 -20.64 33.68
C LYS A 308 -5.73 -19.47 33.49
N ALA A 309 -5.18 -18.28 33.36
CA ALA A 309 -5.93 -17.07 33.04
C ALA A 309 -5.12 -16.20 32.08
N SER A 310 -5.79 -15.36 31.29
CA SER A 310 -5.13 -14.48 30.33
C SER A 310 -5.70 -13.08 30.44
N ALA A 311 -4.82 -12.09 30.43
CA ALA A 311 -5.20 -10.68 30.43
C ALA A 311 -4.88 -10.09 29.05
N TYR A 312 -5.86 -9.42 28.45
CA TYR A 312 -5.77 -8.80 27.14
C TYR A 312 -5.93 -7.30 27.28
N ASN A 313 -5.08 -6.53 26.57
CA ASN A 313 -5.29 -5.13 26.27
C ASN A 313 -5.72 -5.04 24.79
N ILE A 314 -6.97 -4.62 24.59
CA ILE A 314 -7.59 -4.54 23.26
C ILE A 314 -7.77 -3.09 22.79
N GLU A 315 -7.35 -2.09 23.59
CA GLU A 315 -7.38 -0.69 23.20
C GLU A 315 -6.70 -0.42 21.83
N PRO A 316 -5.54 -1.02 21.50
CA PRO A 316 -4.91 -0.77 20.19
C PRO A 316 -5.76 -1.25 19.00
N LEU A 317 -6.56 -2.30 19.18
CA LEU A 317 -7.52 -2.77 18.17
C LEU A 317 -8.71 -1.83 18.08
N MET A 318 -9.22 -1.35 19.22
CA MET A 318 -10.30 -0.39 19.27
C MET A 318 -9.96 0.88 18.47
N LEU A 319 -8.73 1.38 18.60
CA LEU A 319 -8.23 2.54 17.85
C LEU A 319 -8.17 2.32 16.33
N CYS A 320 -8.16 1.07 15.87
CA CYS A 320 -8.19 0.75 14.45
C CYS A 320 -9.61 0.52 13.91
N ILE A 321 -10.59 0.20 14.75
CA ILE A 321 -11.94 -0.18 14.28
C ILE A 321 -13.05 0.82 14.65
N ASN A 322 -12.78 1.79 15.52
CA ASN A 322 -13.77 2.70 16.06
C ASN A 322 -13.53 4.16 15.60
N GLU A 323 -14.47 4.72 14.84
CA GLU A 323 -14.42 6.11 14.36
C GLU A 323 -14.51 7.12 15.52
N MET A 324 -15.19 6.76 16.61
CA MET A 324 -15.43 7.70 17.71
C MET A 324 -14.34 7.70 18.79
N GLU A 325 -13.30 6.86 18.68
CA GLU A 325 -12.22 6.82 19.66
C GLU A 325 -11.23 7.96 19.44
N ARG A 326 -11.18 8.88 20.40
CA ARG A 326 -10.44 10.14 20.31
C ARG A 326 -9.00 9.98 20.80
N VAL A 327 -8.04 10.31 19.93
CA VAL A 327 -6.72 10.81 20.36
C VAL A 327 -6.75 12.34 20.23
N GLY A 328 -7.12 13.03 21.31
CA GLY A 328 -7.31 14.49 21.29
C GLY A 328 -8.64 14.92 20.68
N ASP A 329 -8.64 15.95 19.81
CA ASP A 329 -9.84 16.54 19.18
C ASP A 329 -10.17 15.98 17.78
N ILE A 330 -9.46 14.96 17.33
CA ILE A 330 -9.63 14.36 16.00
C ILE A 330 -10.58 13.16 16.14
N ALA A 331 -11.70 13.16 15.40
CA ALA A 331 -12.52 11.97 15.21
C ALA A 331 -11.64 10.89 14.53
N GLY A 332 -11.59 9.69 15.08
CA GLY A 332 -10.87 8.58 14.46
C GLY A 332 -11.49 8.26 13.10
N ASP A 333 -10.70 7.82 12.14
CA ASP A 333 -11.20 7.17 10.93
C ASP A 333 -11.01 5.66 11.10
N ILE A 334 -11.93 4.86 10.56
CA ILE A 334 -11.80 3.40 10.57
C ILE A 334 -10.62 3.01 9.69
N ARG A 335 -9.75 2.16 10.23
CA ARG A 335 -8.45 1.84 9.64
C ARG A 335 -8.43 0.42 9.09
N TYR A 336 -7.45 0.17 8.24
CA TYR A 336 -7.25 -1.08 7.52
C TYR A 336 -6.05 -1.83 8.07
N ILE A 337 -6.20 -3.15 8.06
CA ILE A 337 -5.17 -4.13 8.41
C ILE A 337 -4.94 -4.98 7.16
N ALA A 338 -3.68 -5.22 6.85
CA ALA A 338 -3.29 -6.03 5.71
C ALA A 338 -3.38 -7.52 6.06
N VAL A 339 -3.99 -8.32 5.18
CA VAL A 339 -4.17 -9.76 5.36
C VAL A 339 -3.99 -10.48 4.01
N PRO A 340 -3.56 -11.75 3.99
CA PRO A 340 -3.23 -12.43 2.74
C PRO A 340 -4.43 -12.94 1.95
N TRP A 341 -5.65 -12.92 2.52
CA TRP A 341 -6.87 -13.42 1.86
C TRP A 341 -7.94 -12.34 1.66
N GLY A 342 -7.67 -11.11 2.07
CA GLY A 342 -8.63 -10.00 1.98
C GLY A 342 -8.67 -9.44 0.56
N MET A 343 -9.77 -8.80 0.18
CA MET A 343 -9.83 -8.10 -1.11
C MET A 343 -8.76 -7.01 -1.15
N SER A 344 -7.86 -7.10 -2.12
CA SER A 344 -6.85 -6.10 -2.43
C SER A 344 -7.48 -4.84 -3.02
N PHE A 345 -6.70 -3.76 -3.14
CA PHE A 345 -7.17 -2.53 -3.75
C PHE A 345 -7.70 -2.70 -5.18
N PHE A 346 -7.06 -3.57 -5.98
CA PHE A 346 -7.52 -3.85 -7.34
C PHE A 346 -8.85 -4.58 -7.36
N GLU A 347 -9.03 -5.56 -6.48
CA GLU A 347 -10.30 -6.28 -6.35
C GLU A 347 -11.43 -5.39 -5.85
N ARG A 348 -11.12 -4.37 -5.03
CA ARG A 348 -12.06 -3.33 -4.59
C ARG A 348 -12.49 -2.40 -5.74
N LEU A 349 -11.65 -2.21 -6.77
CA LEU A 349 -12.04 -1.53 -8.02
C LEU A 349 -12.88 -2.42 -8.95
N GLU A 350 -12.73 -3.74 -8.84
CA GLU A 350 -13.44 -4.74 -9.64
C GLU A 350 -14.74 -5.25 -8.98
N GLY A 351 -14.91 -5.01 -7.68
CA GLY A 351 -16.03 -5.54 -6.91
C GLY A 351 -16.05 -7.07 -6.85
N SER A 352 -14.88 -7.70 -7.01
CA SER A 352 -14.75 -9.14 -7.22
C SER A 352 -13.38 -9.65 -6.76
N ASP A 353 -13.35 -10.83 -6.13
CA ASP A 353 -12.12 -11.52 -5.67
C ASP A 353 -11.56 -12.55 -6.67
N ARG A 354 -12.15 -12.65 -7.87
CA ARG A 354 -11.79 -13.67 -8.88
C ARG A 354 -10.32 -13.63 -9.31
N ASN A 355 -9.68 -12.47 -9.22
CA ASN A 355 -8.32 -12.24 -9.68
C ASN A 355 -7.29 -12.27 -8.54
N HIS A 356 -7.70 -12.65 -7.32
CA HIS A 356 -6.86 -12.59 -6.12
C HIS A 356 -5.49 -13.23 -6.30
N ASP A 357 -5.47 -14.52 -6.68
CA ASP A 357 -4.24 -15.29 -6.80
C ASP A 357 -3.30 -14.72 -7.88
N THR A 358 -3.87 -14.18 -8.95
CA THR A 358 -3.10 -13.51 -10.02
C THR A 358 -2.42 -12.26 -9.47
N TYR A 359 -3.12 -11.48 -8.64
CA TYR A 359 -2.55 -10.29 -8.01
C TYR A 359 -1.50 -10.62 -6.95
N VAL A 360 -1.71 -11.66 -6.15
CA VAL A 360 -0.73 -12.15 -5.18
C VAL A 360 0.55 -12.57 -5.89
N GLN A 361 0.46 -13.43 -6.91
CA GLN A 361 1.63 -13.89 -7.68
C GLN A 361 2.39 -12.73 -8.35
N LEU A 362 1.67 -11.76 -8.89
CA LEU A 362 2.28 -10.58 -9.49
C LEU A 362 2.98 -9.70 -8.44
N ALA A 363 2.38 -9.53 -7.26
CA ALA A 363 2.95 -8.79 -6.16
C ALA A 363 4.21 -9.46 -5.62
N GLU A 364 4.17 -10.76 -5.32
CA GLU A 364 5.33 -11.54 -4.85
C GLU A 364 6.51 -11.41 -5.82
N LYS A 365 6.26 -11.57 -7.13
CA LYS A 365 7.29 -11.37 -8.16
C LYS A 365 7.89 -9.96 -8.12
N MET A 366 7.06 -8.93 -7.95
CA MET A 366 7.55 -7.54 -7.88
C MET A 366 8.34 -7.27 -6.60
N GLN A 367 7.89 -7.82 -5.47
CA GLN A 367 8.59 -7.72 -4.19
C GLN A 367 9.98 -8.38 -4.25
N ASP A 368 10.08 -9.55 -4.90
CA ASP A 368 11.35 -10.25 -5.13
C ASP A 368 12.27 -9.46 -6.07
N GLU A 369 11.74 -8.96 -7.19
CA GLU A 369 12.49 -8.13 -8.14
C GLU A 369 13.06 -6.86 -7.48
N MET A 370 12.32 -6.27 -6.53
CA MET A 370 12.73 -5.06 -5.82
C MET A 370 13.54 -5.33 -4.55
N GLY A 371 13.69 -6.59 -4.14
CA GLY A 371 14.43 -6.98 -2.95
C GLY A 371 13.82 -6.49 -1.64
N ILE A 372 12.48 -6.42 -1.58
CA ILE A 372 11.75 -5.95 -0.38
C ILE A 372 11.09 -7.09 0.41
N SER A 373 11.20 -8.34 -0.03
CA SER A 373 10.74 -9.49 0.76
C SER A 373 11.46 -9.60 2.10
N TYR A 374 10.76 -10.09 3.13
CA TYR A 374 11.28 -10.22 4.49
C TYR A 374 11.54 -11.68 4.84
N GLY A 375 12.78 -12.12 4.66
CA GLY A 375 13.12 -13.55 4.77
C GLY A 375 12.42 -14.34 3.66
N ASP A 376 11.65 -15.36 4.04
CA ASP A 376 10.83 -16.17 3.12
C ASP A 376 9.37 -15.70 3.04
N LYS A 377 9.08 -14.44 3.46
CA LYS A 377 7.73 -13.87 3.49
C LYS A 377 7.59 -12.65 2.60
N HIS A 378 6.39 -12.51 2.06
CA HIS A 378 5.95 -11.38 1.23
C HIS A 378 4.92 -10.53 1.98
N TYR A 379 4.88 -9.23 1.70
CA TYR A 379 3.85 -8.35 2.23
C TYR A 379 2.48 -8.72 1.66
N PRO A 380 1.44 -8.82 2.50
CA PRO A 380 0.08 -9.09 2.04
C PRO A 380 -0.46 -7.89 1.28
N ILE A 381 -1.24 -8.17 0.25
CA ILE A 381 -1.88 -7.15 -0.60
C ILE A 381 -3.36 -6.95 -0.28
N GLY A 382 -3.96 -7.87 0.49
CA GLY A 382 -5.37 -7.81 0.87
C GLY A 382 -5.60 -6.79 1.96
N LEU A 383 -6.73 -6.10 1.89
CA LEU A 383 -7.17 -5.12 2.87
C LEU A 383 -8.38 -5.65 3.64
N VAL A 384 -8.36 -5.49 4.95
CA VAL A 384 -9.53 -5.69 5.83
C VAL A 384 -9.74 -4.45 6.67
N SER A 385 -10.97 -3.94 6.65
CA SER A 385 -11.49 -3.04 7.68
C SER A 385 -12.76 -3.63 8.26
N PHE A 386 -13.31 -2.99 9.28
CA PHE A 386 -14.48 -3.51 9.98
C PHE A 386 -15.70 -2.60 9.87
N MET A 387 -16.87 -3.22 9.78
CA MET A 387 -18.17 -2.56 9.82
C MET A 387 -18.87 -3.02 11.09
N VAL A 388 -18.98 -2.11 12.05
CA VAL A 388 -19.49 -2.40 13.40
C VAL A 388 -20.79 -1.62 13.62
N PRO A 389 -21.94 -2.20 13.27
CA PRO A 389 -23.21 -1.52 13.50
C PRO A 389 -23.56 -1.52 15.00
N THR A 390 -24.27 -0.48 15.43
CA THR A 390 -24.72 -0.33 16.82
C THR A 390 -26.20 0.01 16.88
N HIS A 391 -26.90 -0.51 17.89
CA HIS A 391 -28.30 -0.14 18.14
C HIS A 391 -28.47 1.04 19.11
N SER A 392 -27.39 1.61 19.64
CA SER A 392 -27.41 2.64 20.69
C SER A 392 -27.00 4.03 20.18
N GLY A 393 -27.40 5.08 20.91
CA GLY A 393 -27.03 6.48 20.62
C GLY A 393 -25.54 6.83 20.73
N GLN A 394 -24.67 5.86 20.99
CA GLN A 394 -23.21 5.96 20.85
C GLN A 394 -22.79 5.00 19.75
N ALA A 395 -22.53 5.55 18.56
CA ALA A 395 -22.18 4.80 17.36
C ALA A 395 -20.71 4.35 17.40
N PHE A 396 -20.36 3.20 16.81
CA PHE A 396 -18.97 2.95 16.40
C PHE A 396 -18.63 3.71 15.11
N ASP A 397 -19.65 3.93 14.29
CA ASP A 397 -19.59 4.50 12.96
C ASP A 397 -20.93 5.21 12.69
N GLU A 398 -20.91 6.54 12.74
CA GLU A 398 -22.14 7.33 12.58
C GLU A 398 -22.68 7.23 11.16
N LYS A 399 -21.78 7.16 10.17
CA LYS A 399 -22.12 7.01 8.75
C LYS A 399 -22.81 5.68 8.50
N LEU A 400 -22.38 4.60 9.15
CA LEU A 400 -22.97 3.27 9.02
C LEU A 400 -24.36 3.23 9.66
N ASN A 401 -24.52 3.84 10.83
CA ASN A 401 -25.85 3.95 11.45
C ASN A 401 -26.84 4.75 10.59
N LYS A 402 -26.37 5.79 9.88
CA LYS A 402 -27.18 6.52 8.90
C LYS A 402 -27.56 5.63 7.71
N LEU A 403 -26.63 4.82 7.20
CA LEU A 403 -26.92 3.84 6.14
C LEU A 403 -28.04 2.88 6.56
N PHE A 404 -27.99 2.34 7.79
CA PHE A 404 -29.02 1.45 8.31
C PHE A 404 -30.38 2.12 8.50
N SER A 405 -30.39 3.31 9.11
CA SER A 405 -31.63 4.00 9.47
C SER A 405 -32.34 4.64 8.28
N VAL A 406 -31.59 5.16 7.29
CA VAL A 406 -32.15 5.93 6.17
C VAL A 406 -32.26 5.11 4.89
N VAL A 407 -31.21 4.36 4.56
CA VAL A 407 -31.10 3.69 3.25
C VAL A 407 -31.64 2.27 3.32
N LEU A 408 -31.11 1.46 4.24
CA LEU A 408 -31.51 0.06 4.38
C LEU A 408 -32.87 -0.08 5.08
N GLN A 409 -33.24 0.88 5.94
CA GLN A 409 -34.48 0.88 6.72
C GLN A 409 -34.75 -0.43 7.47
N ARG A 410 -33.68 -1.11 7.88
CA ARG A 410 -33.72 -2.35 8.66
C ARG A 410 -32.73 -2.27 9.80
N ARG A 411 -32.94 -3.15 10.79
CA ARG A 411 -31.97 -3.34 11.86
C ARG A 411 -30.79 -4.17 11.36
N PRO A 412 -29.57 -3.91 11.86
CA PRO A 412 -28.46 -4.82 11.70
C PRO A 412 -28.80 -6.21 12.24
N ASP A 413 -28.50 -7.24 11.46
CA ASP A 413 -28.60 -8.64 11.82
C ASP A 413 -27.45 -9.03 12.77
N GLU A 414 -27.72 -9.92 13.73
CA GLU A 414 -26.67 -10.56 14.52
C GLU A 414 -25.99 -11.67 13.70
N ASN A 415 -24.75 -12.05 14.09
CA ASN A 415 -23.97 -13.11 13.44
C ASN A 415 -23.58 -12.83 11.97
N VAL A 416 -23.48 -11.55 11.59
CA VAL A 416 -22.91 -11.14 10.30
C VAL A 416 -21.43 -10.83 10.48
N ASN A 417 -20.58 -11.40 9.63
CA ASN A 417 -19.14 -11.12 9.64
C ASN A 417 -18.88 -9.61 9.51
N SER A 418 -18.18 -9.04 10.49
CA SER A 418 -17.87 -7.60 10.53
C SER A 418 -16.76 -7.19 9.58
N VAL A 419 -16.07 -8.12 8.92
CA VAL A 419 -15.12 -7.82 7.82
C VAL A 419 -15.87 -7.09 6.71
N ASP A 420 -15.36 -5.94 6.29
CA ASP A 420 -16.05 -4.97 5.42
C ASP A 420 -16.68 -5.56 4.16
N TYR A 421 -15.93 -6.24 3.31
CA TYR A 421 -16.45 -6.81 2.06
C TYR A 421 -17.47 -7.93 2.31
N CYS A 422 -17.31 -8.72 3.38
CA CYS A 422 -18.30 -9.73 3.76
C CYS A 422 -19.59 -9.11 4.30
N PHE A 423 -19.45 -8.07 5.11
CA PHE A 423 -20.57 -7.29 5.61
C PHE A 423 -21.35 -6.67 4.45
N LEU A 424 -20.66 -5.99 3.53
CA LEU A 424 -21.27 -5.41 2.34
C LEU A 424 -21.95 -6.46 1.45
N ALA A 425 -21.32 -7.61 1.23
CA ALA A 425 -21.93 -8.70 0.46
C ALA A 425 -23.22 -9.25 1.11
N HIS A 426 -23.29 -9.31 2.44
CA HIS A 426 -24.53 -9.70 3.14
C HIS A 426 -25.65 -8.69 2.95
N TYR A 427 -25.35 -7.38 3.10
CA TYR A 427 -26.38 -6.34 3.01
C TYR A 427 -26.73 -5.94 1.57
N PHE A 428 -25.85 -6.22 0.61
CA PHE A 428 -25.96 -5.89 -0.81
C PHE A 428 -25.52 -7.06 -1.71
N PRO A 429 -26.23 -8.22 -1.69
CA PRO A 429 -25.78 -9.49 -2.28
C PRO A 429 -25.61 -9.51 -3.81
N GLU A 430 -26.10 -8.49 -4.51
CA GLU A 430 -25.97 -8.36 -5.97
C GLU A 430 -24.86 -7.41 -6.41
N LYS A 431 -24.16 -6.77 -5.45
CA LYS A 431 -23.17 -5.73 -5.74
C LYS A 431 -21.73 -6.24 -5.77
N LEU A 432 -21.42 -7.28 -5.01
CA LEU A 432 -20.08 -7.86 -4.94
C LEU A 432 -20.11 -9.31 -5.41
N THR A 433 -19.05 -9.73 -6.10
CA THR A 433 -18.85 -11.12 -6.49
C THR A 433 -17.72 -11.71 -5.67
N ILE A 434 -18.06 -12.35 -4.55
CA ILE A 434 -17.10 -13.03 -3.69
C ILE A 434 -17.19 -14.53 -3.97
N THR A 435 -16.16 -15.06 -4.61
CA THR A 435 -16.08 -16.44 -5.07
C THR A 435 -15.45 -17.38 -4.06
N GLN A 436 -14.58 -16.85 -3.19
CA GLN A 436 -14.02 -17.65 -2.11
C GLN A 436 -15.04 -17.81 -0.97
N ASN A 437 -14.98 -18.95 -0.27
CA ASN A 437 -15.75 -19.20 0.96
C ASN A 437 -15.32 -18.30 2.15
N LEU A 438 -14.70 -17.14 1.88
CA LEU A 438 -14.22 -16.16 2.85
C LEU A 438 -15.35 -15.70 3.78
N CYS A 439 -16.51 -15.39 3.20
CA CYS A 439 -17.63 -14.82 3.94
C CYS A 439 -18.63 -15.86 4.46
N ASN A 440 -18.49 -17.13 4.05
CA ASN A 440 -19.39 -18.23 4.43
C ASN A 440 -18.89 -19.02 5.65
N LYS A 441 -17.90 -18.48 6.37
CA LYS A 441 -17.37 -19.11 7.58
C LYS A 441 -18.28 -18.84 8.77
N GLU A 442 -18.21 -19.74 9.74
CA GLU A 442 -18.81 -19.50 11.04
C GLU A 442 -18.13 -18.29 11.71
N VAL A 443 -18.95 -17.44 12.34
CA VAL A 443 -18.48 -16.23 13.00
C VAL A 443 -18.88 -16.21 14.46
N TYR A 444 -18.03 -15.60 15.26
CA TYR A 444 -18.11 -15.62 16.71
C TYR A 444 -18.11 -14.20 17.25
N ARG A 445 -18.81 -13.97 18.37
CA ARG A 445 -18.77 -12.67 19.05
C ARG A 445 -17.36 -12.46 19.61
N VAL A 446 -16.82 -11.26 19.50
CA VAL A 446 -15.53 -10.92 20.08
C VAL A 446 -15.72 -10.28 21.45
N TYR A 447 -15.17 -10.92 22.49
CA TYR A 447 -15.17 -10.39 23.85
C TYR A 447 -14.51 -9.01 23.92
N GLY A 448 -15.00 -8.18 24.84
CA GLY A 448 -14.49 -6.83 25.04
C GLY A 448 -15.06 -5.77 24.10
N ILE A 449 -15.44 -6.16 22.88
CA ILE A 449 -15.98 -5.25 21.86
C ILE A 449 -17.50 -5.33 21.82
N SER A 450 -18.04 -6.53 21.60
CA SER A 450 -19.49 -6.78 21.55
C SER A 450 -20.16 -6.66 22.92
N ASP A 451 -19.41 -6.89 23.99
CA ASP A 451 -19.92 -6.96 25.38
C ASP A 451 -19.33 -5.85 26.27
N SER A 452 -18.86 -4.76 25.67
CA SER A 452 -18.28 -3.65 26.41
C SER A 452 -19.31 -3.06 27.39
N PRO A 453 -18.97 -2.84 28.68
CA PRO A 453 -19.87 -2.30 29.69
C PRO A 453 -20.51 -0.96 29.28
N ASP A 454 -19.75 -0.17 28.50
CA ASP A 454 -20.14 1.16 28.03
C ASP A 454 -20.98 1.11 26.74
N ARG A 455 -21.04 -0.04 26.05
CA ARG A 455 -21.60 -0.14 24.69
C ARG A 455 -22.55 -1.34 24.59
N LYS A 456 -23.83 -1.11 24.85
CA LYS A 456 -24.88 -2.13 24.70
C LYS A 456 -25.22 -2.35 23.21
N ASN A 457 -25.45 -3.60 22.82
CA ASN A 457 -25.91 -3.99 21.47
C ASN A 457 -24.95 -3.63 20.33
N VAL A 458 -23.65 -3.88 20.55
CA VAL A 458 -22.60 -3.81 19.53
C VAL A 458 -22.51 -5.18 18.86
N TYR A 459 -22.58 -5.21 17.53
CA TYR A 459 -22.51 -6.45 16.77
C TYR A 459 -21.16 -6.55 16.07
N PHE A 460 -20.17 -7.06 16.79
CA PHE A 460 -18.84 -7.34 16.26
C PHE A 460 -18.56 -8.84 16.26
N PHE A 461 -18.52 -9.41 15.05
CA PHE A 461 -18.38 -10.84 14.81
C PHE A 461 -17.27 -11.11 13.80
N LEU A 462 -16.41 -12.08 14.09
CA LEU A 462 -15.30 -12.47 13.21
C LEU A 462 -15.22 -13.98 13.06
N ASP A 463 -14.70 -14.43 11.92
CA ASP A 463 -14.28 -15.82 11.76
C ASP A 463 -12.95 -16.08 12.48
N GLU A 464 -12.75 -17.35 12.85
CA GLU A 464 -11.56 -17.80 13.60
C GLU A 464 -10.25 -17.41 12.92
N GLN A 465 -10.13 -17.64 11.61
CA GLN A 465 -8.91 -17.33 10.86
C GLN A 465 -8.56 -15.83 10.90
N THR A 466 -9.57 -14.95 10.79
CA THR A 466 -9.35 -13.50 10.87
C THR A 466 -8.94 -13.07 12.27
N ALA A 467 -9.58 -13.63 13.30
CA ALA A 467 -9.23 -13.35 14.69
C ALA A 467 -7.80 -13.81 15.02
N GLU A 468 -7.44 -15.04 14.67
CA GLU A 468 -6.11 -15.59 14.93
C GLU A 468 -4.99 -14.79 14.26
N TYR A 469 -5.20 -14.35 13.03
CA TYR A 469 -4.17 -13.60 12.31
C TYR A 469 -3.99 -12.19 12.86
N ILE A 470 -5.09 -11.48 13.13
CA ILE A 470 -5.04 -10.10 13.59
C ILE A 470 -4.71 -10.03 15.09
N MET A 471 -5.42 -10.77 15.91
CA MET A 471 -5.28 -10.72 17.37
C MET A 471 -4.18 -11.66 17.89
N GLY A 472 -3.81 -12.67 17.10
CA GLY A 472 -2.82 -13.66 17.50
C GLY A 472 -3.37 -14.86 18.26
N THR A 473 -4.66 -14.87 18.56
CA THR A 473 -5.38 -15.92 19.27
C THR A 473 -6.86 -15.87 18.91
N SER A 474 -7.54 -17.02 19.00
CA SER A 474 -9.00 -17.14 18.94
C SER A 474 -9.66 -17.16 20.33
N ASP A 475 -8.89 -17.06 21.42
CA ASP A 475 -9.39 -17.10 22.80
C ASP A 475 -10.38 -15.96 23.13
N LEU A 476 -10.31 -14.86 22.39
CA LEU A 476 -11.25 -13.74 22.51
C LEU A 476 -12.59 -13.98 21.79
N LEU A 477 -12.77 -15.12 21.13
CA LEU A 477 -14.01 -15.49 20.46
C LEU A 477 -14.94 -16.24 21.42
N GLN A 478 -16.21 -15.86 21.40
CA GLN A 478 -17.29 -16.54 22.10
C GLN A 478 -18.08 -17.40 21.10
N ILE A 479 -18.16 -18.69 21.38
CA ILE A 479 -19.15 -19.57 20.75
C ILE A 479 -20.54 -19.07 21.17
N GLY A 480 -21.33 -18.64 20.18
CA GLY A 480 -22.66 -18.06 20.34
C GLY A 480 -23.70 -19.04 20.89
#